data_AF-A0A530M0Q4-F1
#
_entry.id   AF-A0A530M0Q4-F1
#
_cell.length_a   1.000
_cell.length_b   1.000
_cell.length_c   1.000
_cell.angle_alpha   90.00
_cell.angle_beta   90.00
_cell.angle_gamma   90.00
#
_symmetry.space_group_name_H-M   'P 1'
#
loop_
_entity.id
_entity.type
_entity.pdbx_description
1 polymer ?
#
loop_
_entity_poly.entity_id
_entity_poly.type
_entity_poly.pdbx_seq_one_letter_code
_entity_poly.pdbx_strand_id
1 'polypeptide(L)'
;WLEGAMRDITSLGSASVLVLITAAMIVYLLLIRRPGAALLMFVAVAGGQVLSSVLKFDIDRPRPDLVSHLADVASLSFPSGHAMLSAVTYLTLGSMAARFLPGRTTKIYVLGLAVLTTVVVGISRIYLGVHWPSDVLAGWCAGFAWAMLCWLAARFLQRWLGRAGGT
;
A
#
# COMPACT_ATOMS: atom_id res chain seq x y z
N TRP A 1 3.76 20.75 -17.87
CA TRP A 1 4.74 19.96 -17.10
C TRP A 1 4.14 19.36 -15.83
N LEU A 2 3.37 20.13 -15.03
CA LEU A 2 2.81 19.68 -13.75
C LEU A 2 1.89 18.46 -13.88
N GLU A 3 1.02 18.44 -14.90
CA GLU A 3 0.16 17.28 -15.17
C GLU A 3 0.95 16.00 -15.51
N GLY A 4 2.02 16.13 -16.31
CA GLY A 4 2.93 15.00 -16.60
C GLY A 4 3.59 14.46 -15.34
N ALA A 5 4.13 15.35 -14.50
CA ALA A 5 4.71 14.96 -13.21
C ALA A 5 3.70 14.24 -12.30
N MET A 6 2.43 14.67 -12.28
CA MET A 6 1.37 14.00 -11.51
C MET A 6 0.99 12.62 -12.08
N ARG A 7 1.08 12.43 -13.40
CA ARG A 7 0.91 11.12 -14.04
C ARG A 7 2.05 10.16 -13.65
N ASP A 8 3.28 10.66 -13.63
CA ASP A 8 4.44 9.88 -13.21
C ASP A 8 4.34 9.51 -11.72
N ILE A 9 3.96 10.47 -10.87
CA ILE A 9 3.72 10.24 -9.44
C ILE A 9 2.62 9.20 -9.22
N THR A 10 1.47 9.30 -9.88
CA THR A 10 0.39 8.32 -9.68
C THR A 10 0.81 6.93 -10.15
N SER A 11 1.76 6.80 -11.09
CA SER A 11 2.25 5.49 -11.54
C SER A 11 2.91 4.69 -10.42
N LEU A 12 3.49 5.36 -9.41
CA LEU A 12 4.01 4.72 -8.21
C LEU A 12 2.91 3.96 -7.44
N GLY A 13 1.66 4.45 -7.51
CA GLY A 13 0.49 3.76 -6.95
C GLY A 13 -0.18 2.75 -7.89
N SER A 14 0.35 2.54 -9.10
CA SER A 14 -0.27 1.63 -10.07
C SER A 14 -0.06 0.18 -9.67
N ALA A 15 -1.04 -0.68 -9.99
CA ALA A 15 -0.97 -2.11 -9.68
C ALA A 15 0.31 -2.75 -10.23
N SER A 16 0.70 -2.42 -11.48
CA SER A 16 1.90 -2.97 -12.11
C SER A 16 3.18 -2.63 -11.35
N VAL A 17 3.35 -1.36 -10.96
CA VAL A 17 4.53 -0.92 -10.20
C VAL A 17 4.55 -1.54 -8.80
N LEU A 18 3.40 -1.56 -8.12
CA LEU A 18 3.30 -2.15 -6.78
C LEU A 18 3.54 -3.66 -6.80
N VAL A 19 3.04 -4.38 -7.81
CA VAL A 19 3.32 -5.82 -8.01
C VAL A 19 4.80 -6.04 -8.24
N LEU A 20 5.44 -5.24 -9.10
CA LEU A 20 6.88 -5.35 -9.36
C LEU A 20 7.71 -5.14 -8.09
N ILE A 21 7.44 -4.07 -7.34
CA ILE A 21 8.14 -3.77 -6.07
C ILE A 21 7.91 -4.89 -5.06
N THR A 22 6.67 -5.37 -4.94
CA THR A 22 6.30 -6.44 -4.01
C THR A 22 7.00 -7.75 -4.37
N ALA A 23 7.00 -8.14 -5.64
CA ALA A 23 7.67 -9.34 -6.13
C ALA A 23 9.19 -9.26 -5.91
N ALA A 24 9.82 -8.13 -6.28
CA ALA A 24 11.24 -7.91 -6.05
C ALA A 24 11.60 -8.02 -4.56
N MET A 25 10.78 -7.44 -3.67
CA MET A 25 11.00 -7.52 -2.23
C MET A 25 10.80 -8.94 -1.69
N ILE A 26 9.78 -9.68 -2.15
CA ILE A 26 9.58 -11.08 -1.79
C ILE A 26 10.79 -11.92 -2.20
N VAL A 27 11.25 -11.78 -3.44
CA VAL A 27 12.44 -12.48 -3.95
C VAL A 27 13.66 -12.15 -3.09
N TYR A 28 13.91 -10.87 -2.82
CA TYR A 28 15.01 -10.44 -1.95
C TYR A 28 14.92 -11.09 -0.56
N LEU A 29 13.75 -11.07 0.08
CA LEU A 29 13.53 -11.66 1.41
C LEU A 29 13.74 -13.18 1.42
N LEU A 30 13.38 -13.87 0.34
CA LEU A 30 13.65 -15.30 0.18
C LEU A 30 15.15 -15.58 0.00
N LEU A 31 15.86 -14.75 -0.77
CA LEU A 31 17.32 -14.85 -0.96
C LEU A 31 18.08 -14.70 0.36
N ILE A 32 17.65 -13.77 1.23
CA ILE A 32 18.24 -13.60 2.57
C ILE A 32 17.66 -14.54 3.64
N ARG A 33 16.95 -15.61 3.22
CA ARG A 33 16.41 -16.68 4.08
C ARG A 33 15.44 -16.16 5.15
N ARG A 34 14.60 -15.18 4.81
CA ARG A 34 13.55 -14.61 5.69
C ARG A 34 12.12 -14.92 5.17
N PRO A 35 11.73 -16.20 5.04
CA PRO A 35 10.44 -16.57 4.43
C PRO A 35 9.23 -16.02 5.18
N GLY A 36 9.26 -15.90 6.51
CA GLY A 36 8.16 -15.30 7.27
C GLY A 36 7.95 -13.80 6.98
N ALA A 37 9.02 -13.08 6.67
CA ALA A 37 8.93 -11.68 6.24
C ALA A 37 8.37 -11.59 4.81
N ALA A 38 8.81 -12.50 3.92
CA ALA A 38 8.29 -12.60 2.55
C ALA A 38 6.78 -12.91 2.54
N LEU A 39 6.35 -13.86 3.38
CA LEU A 39 4.93 -14.19 3.55
C LEU A 39 4.12 -13.01 4.06
N LEU A 40 4.62 -12.27 5.06
CA LEU A 40 3.95 -11.05 5.54
C LEU A 40 3.77 -10.04 4.41
N MET A 41 4.80 -9.78 3.60
CA MET A 41 4.72 -8.86 2.47
C MET A 41 3.67 -9.32 1.45
N PHE A 42 3.68 -10.61 1.11
CA PHE A 42 2.70 -11.19 0.19
C PHE A 42 1.27 -11.05 0.72
N VAL A 43 1.00 -11.49 1.96
CA VAL A 43 -0.34 -11.44 2.56
C VAL A 43 -0.84 -10.02 2.71
N ALA A 44 0.03 -9.08 3.10
CA ALA A 44 -0.34 -7.67 3.23
C ALA A 44 -0.82 -7.12 1.89
N VAL A 45 -0.01 -7.23 0.83
CA VAL A 45 -0.33 -6.63 -0.47
C VAL A 45 -1.45 -7.37 -1.20
N ALA A 46 -1.38 -8.71 -1.28
CA ALA A 46 -2.42 -9.51 -1.94
C ALA A 46 -3.77 -9.40 -1.22
N GLY A 47 -3.76 -9.46 0.12
CA GLY A 47 -4.95 -9.24 0.93
C GLY A 47 -5.50 -7.81 0.81
N GLY A 48 -4.61 -6.81 0.72
CA GLY A 48 -5.01 -5.42 0.49
C GLY A 48 -5.68 -5.21 -0.87
N GLN A 49 -5.22 -5.91 -1.91
CA GLN A 49 -5.85 -5.94 -3.23
C GLN A 49 -7.25 -6.55 -3.17
N VAL A 50 -7.40 -7.70 -2.51
CA VAL A 50 -8.70 -8.34 -2.34
C VAL A 50 -9.65 -7.42 -1.56
N LEU A 51 -9.20 -6.85 -0.44
CA LEU A 51 -9.99 -5.92 0.37
C LEU A 51 -10.40 -4.68 -0.42
N SER A 52 -9.49 -4.10 -1.20
CA SER A 52 -9.81 -2.96 -2.07
C SER A 52 -10.86 -3.30 -3.12
N SER A 53 -10.84 -4.52 -3.67
CA SER A 53 -11.83 -4.97 -4.64
C SER A 53 -13.19 -5.21 -3.99
N VAL A 54 -13.22 -5.86 -2.82
CA VAL A 54 -14.47 -6.11 -2.07
C VAL A 54 -15.16 -4.80 -1.70
N LEU A 55 -14.42 -3.85 -1.09
CA LEU A 55 -14.97 -2.55 -0.69
C LEU A 55 -15.52 -1.73 -1.87
N LYS A 56 -14.99 -1.96 -3.08
CA LYS A 56 -15.50 -1.32 -4.29
C LYS A 56 -16.88 -1.83 -4.63
N PHE A 57 -17.06 -3.15 -4.68
CA PHE A 57 -18.35 -3.77 -5.00
C PHE A 57 -19.45 -3.41 -4.01
N ASP A 58 -19.12 -3.19 -2.74
CA ASP A 58 -20.11 -2.91 -1.70
C ASP A 58 -20.68 -1.48 -1.75
N ILE A 59 -19.93 -0.49 -2.24
CA ILE A 59 -20.27 0.94 -2.06
C ILE A 59 -20.79 1.61 -3.35
N ASP A 60 -20.53 1.01 -4.51
CA ASP A 60 -21.04 1.43 -5.83
C ASP A 60 -20.97 2.95 -6.14
N ARG A 61 -19.91 3.63 -5.67
CA ARG A 61 -19.82 5.10 -5.77
C ARG A 61 -19.34 5.55 -7.16
N PRO A 62 -20.07 6.47 -7.84
CA PRO A 62 -19.63 7.03 -9.12
C PRO A 62 -18.39 7.93 -8.97
N ARG A 63 -17.54 7.96 -10.01
CA ARG A 63 -16.33 8.81 -10.06
C ARG A 63 -16.69 10.27 -10.33
N PRO A 64 -15.80 11.24 -10.02
CA PRO A 64 -16.01 12.63 -10.41
C PRO A 64 -15.94 12.78 -11.94
N ASP A 65 -16.96 13.42 -12.54
CA ASP A 65 -17.01 13.71 -13.98
C ASP A 65 -16.26 14.99 -14.37
N LEU A 66 -15.10 15.27 -13.75
CA LEU A 66 -14.34 16.50 -14.00
C LEU A 66 -13.47 16.44 -15.27
N VAL A 67 -13.06 15.25 -15.71
CA VAL A 67 -12.19 15.07 -16.89
C VAL A 67 -12.66 13.86 -17.71
N SER A 68 -13.35 14.12 -18.82
CA SER A 68 -14.04 13.09 -19.62
C SER A 68 -13.13 12.10 -20.36
N HIS A 69 -11.82 12.32 -20.41
CA HIS A 69 -10.89 11.59 -21.30
C HIS A 69 -10.00 10.59 -20.56
N LEU A 70 -10.04 10.56 -19.22
CA LEU A 70 -9.28 9.62 -18.38
C LEU A 70 -10.21 8.62 -17.65
N ALA A 71 -11.52 8.75 -17.87
CA ALA A 71 -12.60 8.05 -17.19
C ALA A 71 -13.19 6.89 -18.02
N ASP A 72 -12.48 6.38 -19.02
CA ASP A 72 -12.86 5.16 -19.76
C ASP A 72 -12.59 3.90 -18.92
N VAL A 73 -13.16 3.80 -17.73
CA VAL A 73 -13.46 2.51 -17.12
C VAL A 73 -14.63 2.72 -16.19
N ALA A 74 -15.76 2.06 -16.47
CA ALA A 74 -16.89 1.82 -15.58
C ALA A 74 -16.45 1.13 -14.29
N SER A 75 -15.69 1.85 -13.46
CA SER A 75 -14.98 1.33 -12.30
C SER A 75 -15.27 2.20 -11.09
N LEU A 76 -15.71 1.51 -10.06
CA LEU A 76 -16.05 1.95 -8.72
C LEU A 76 -14.98 2.89 -8.14
N SER A 77 -15.40 4.07 -7.69
CA SER A 77 -14.51 5.16 -7.23
C SER A 77 -13.98 4.96 -5.82
N PHE A 78 -14.75 4.29 -4.97
CA PHE A 78 -14.48 4.16 -3.54
C PHE A 78 -14.05 2.74 -3.17
N PRO A 79 -13.01 2.55 -2.34
CA PRO A 79 -11.97 3.52 -2.01
C PRO A 79 -11.00 3.70 -3.20
N SER A 80 -10.15 4.72 -3.14
CA SER A 80 -9.09 4.85 -4.14
C SER A 80 -8.09 3.70 -4.01
N GLY A 81 -8.09 2.79 -4.99
CA GLY A 81 -7.18 1.64 -5.00
C GLY A 81 -5.70 2.05 -5.02
N HIS A 82 -5.36 3.15 -5.70
CA HIS A 82 -3.99 3.69 -5.68
C HIS A 82 -3.60 4.18 -4.27
N ALA A 83 -4.48 4.90 -3.59
CA ALA A 83 -4.23 5.37 -2.22
C ALA A 83 -4.14 4.21 -1.22
N MET A 84 -5.04 3.23 -1.33
CA MET A 84 -5.08 2.07 -0.45
C MET A 84 -3.87 1.16 -0.63
N LEU A 85 -3.58 0.73 -1.87
CA LEU A 85 -2.48 -0.18 -2.14
C LEU A 85 -1.12 0.48 -1.92
N SER A 86 -0.96 1.78 -2.25
CA SER A 86 0.27 2.48 -1.91
C SER A 86 0.47 2.58 -0.40
N ALA A 87 -0.59 2.79 0.40
CA ALA A 87 -0.51 2.74 1.86
C ALA A 87 -0.10 1.34 2.35
N VAL A 88 -0.76 0.29 1.87
CA VAL A 88 -0.43 -1.09 2.25
C VAL A 88 1.02 -1.43 1.91
N THR A 89 1.43 -1.22 0.65
CA THR A 89 2.74 -1.62 0.15
C THR A 89 3.85 -0.79 0.77
N TYR A 90 3.80 0.54 0.68
CA TYR A 90 4.93 1.37 1.13
C TYR A 90 5.08 1.39 2.64
N LEU A 91 3.99 1.40 3.42
CA LEU A 91 4.09 1.36 4.87
C LEU A 91 4.58 -0.01 5.37
N THR A 92 4.13 -1.11 4.75
CA THR A 92 4.67 -2.45 5.05
C THR A 92 6.16 -2.50 4.72
N LEU A 93 6.54 -2.08 3.51
CA LEU A 93 7.94 -2.03 3.08
C LEU A 93 8.81 -1.18 4.00
N GLY A 94 8.38 0.05 4.30
CA GLY A 94 9.09 0.99 5.18
C GLY A 94 9.24 0.45 6.59
N SER A 95 8.19 -0.17 7.15
CA SER A 95 8.25 -0.81 8.47
C SER A 95 9.21 -1.99 8.51
N MET A 96 9.29 -2.78 7.43
CA MET A 96 10.24 -3.90 7.32
C MET A 96 11.66 -3.39 7.18
N ALA A 97 11.89 -2.43 6.27
CA ALA A 97 13.21 -1.82 6.06
C ALA A 97 13.75 -1.18 7.35
N ALA A 98 12.91 -0.47 8.10
CA ALA A 98 13.29 0.12 9.39
C ALA A 98 13.74 -0.92 10.45
N ARG A 99 13.38 -2.21 10.30
CA ARG A 99 13.87 -3.28 11.17
C ARG A 99 15.27 -3.76 10.81
N PHE A 100 15.68 -3.61 9.55
CA PHE A 100 17.00 -4.03 9.06
C PHE A 100 18.04 -2.92 9.11
N LEU A 101 17.61 -1.65 9.20
CA LEU A 101 18.52 -0.51 9.18
C LEU A 101 19.03 -0.13 10.58
N PRO A 102 20.34 0.17 10.72
CA PRO A 102 20.92 0.67 11.96
C PRO A 102 20.57 2.15 12.16
N GLY A 103 20.46 2.56 13.43
CA GLY A 103 20.29 3.97 13.82
C GLY A 103 18.85 4.50 13.77
N ARG A 104 18.54 5.47 14.64
CA ARG A 104 17.21 6.09 14.72
C ARG A 104 16.91 6.98 13.51
N THR A 105 17.91 7.71 13.03
CA THR A 105 17.77 8.64 11.90
C THR A 105 17.36 7.93 10.61
N THR A 106 18.04 6.84 10.25
CA THR A 106 17.73 6.06 9.05
C THR A 106 16.32 5.46 9.08
N LYS A 107 15.88 5.02 10.27
CA LYS A 107 14.51 4.51 10.48
C LYS A 107 13.47 5.59 10.27
N ILE A 108 13.68 6.78 10.84
CA ILE A 108 12.78 7.92 10.64
C ILE A 108 12.74 8.32 9.17
N TYR A 109 13.90 8.37 8.50
CA TYR A 109 13.99 8.70 7.08
C TYR A 109 13.19 7.73 6.22
N VAL A 110 13.39 6.41 6.37
CA VAL A 110 12.71 5.42 5.53
C VAL A 110 11.21 5.35 5.80
N LEU A 111 10.78 5.48 7.06
CA LEU A 111 9.36 5.58 7.40
C LEU A 111 8.75 6.87 6.85
N GLY A 112 9.46 7.99 6.96
CA GLY A 112 9.04 9.27 6.39
C GLY A 112 8.89 9.20 4.87
N LEU A 113 9.83 8.55 4.18
CA LEU A 113 9.78 8.35 2.74
C LEU A 113 8.58 7.48 2.32
N ALA A 114 8.31 6.40 3.06
CA ALA A 114 7.14 5.56 2.82
C ALA A 114 5.83 6.37 2.95
N VAL A 115 5.67 7.12 4.04
CA VAL A 115 4.50 7.97 4.27
C VAL A 115 4.38 9.05 3.19
N LEU A 116 5.48 9.75 2.87
CA LEU A 116 5.49 10.78 1.85
C LEU A 116 5.05 10.22 0.49
N THR A 117 5.57 9.06 0.10
CA THR A 117 5.21 8.42 -1.17
C THR A 117 3.73 8.07 -1.23
N THR A 118 3.18 7.46 -0.16
CA THR A 118 1.74 7.17 -0.03
C THR A 118 0.87 8.43 -0.14
N VAL A 119 1.28 9.52 0.53
CA VAL A 119 0.54 10.79 0.52
C VAL A 119 0.58 11.43 -0.86
N VAL A 120 1.75 11.51 -1.48
CA VAL A 120 1.91 12.16 -2.79
C VAL A 120 1.19 11.38 -3.90
N VAL A 121 1.18 10.04 -3.83
CA VAL A 121 0.34 9.19 -4.70
C VAL A 121 -1.15 9.52 -4.52
N GLY A 122 -1.67 9.60 -3.30
CA GLY A 122 -3.09 9.92 -3.10
C GLY A 122 -3.45 11.34 -3.56
N ILE A 123 -2.60 12.33 -3.30
CA ILE A 123 -2.80 13.71 -3.77
C ILE A 123 -2.85 13.77 -5.30
N SER A 124 -1.98 13.03 -6.00
CA SER A 124 -2.02 12.97 -7.46
C SER A 124 -3.37 12.48 -8.01
N ARG A 125 -4.07 11.59 -7.29
CA ARG A 125 -5.41 11.11 -7.68
C ARG A 125 -6.48 12.20 -7.57
N ILE A 126 -6.37 13.06 -6.56
CA ILE A 126 -7.25 14.23 -6.39
C ILE A 126 -6.95 15.24 -7.50
N TYR A 127 -5.67 15.53 -7.73
CA TYR A 127 -5.23 16.48 -8.76
C TYR A 127 -5.68 16.08 -10.18
N LEU A 128 -5.56 14.79 -10.51
CA LEU A 128 -5.99 14.26 -11.81
C LEU A 128 -7.53 14.18 -11.95
N GLY A 129 -8.29 14.57 -10.93
CA GLY A 129 -9.76 14.61 -10.97
C GLY A 129 -10.44 13.23 -11.02
N VAL A 130 -9.70 12.16 -10.72
CA VAL A 130 -10.15 10.77 -10.89
C VAL A 130 -10.75 10.16 -9.62
N HIS A 131 -10.59 10.82 -8.47
CA HIS A 131 -11.15 10.44 -7.18
C HIS A 131 -11.51 11.66 -6.34
N TRP A 132 -12.54 11.51 -5.51
CA TRP A 132 -12.86 12.51 -4.49
C TRP A 132 -11.83 12.48 -3.36
N PRO A 133 -11.59 13.59 -2.63
CA PRO A 133 -10.72 13.60 -1.46
C PRO A 133 -11.13 12.56 -0.41
N SER A 134 -12.43 12.32 -0.24
CA SER A 134 -12.95 11.28 0.67
C SER A 134 -12.58 9.85 0.26
N ASP A 135 -12.50 9.55 -1.04
CA ASP A 135 -12.08 8.22 -1.53
C ASP A 135 -10.61 7.95 -1.21
N VAL A 136 -9.79 9.00 -1.29
CA VAL A 136 -8.35 8.94 -1.00
C VAL A 136 -8.11 8.80 0.49
N LEU A 137 -8.80 9.60 1.31
CA LEU A 137 -8.76 9.49 2.77
C LEU A 137 -9.19 8.09 3.24
N ALA A 138 -10.31 7.58 2.71
CA ALA A 138 -10.76 6.23 3.02
C ALA A 138 -9.75 5.17 2.59
N GLY A 139 -9.15 5.33 1.40
CA GLY A 139 -8.10 4.45 0.90
C GLY A 139 -6.88 4.42 1.84
N TRP A 140 -6.37 5.58 2.26
CA TRP A 140 -5.26 5.64 3.21
C TRP A 140 -5.60 5.01 4.56
N CYS A 141 -6.77 5.31 5.12
CA CYS A 141 -7.22 4.75 6.40
C CYS A 141 -7.36 3.23 6.33
N ALA A 142 -8.04 2.71 5.29
CA ALA A 142 -8.21 1.27 5.10
C ALA A 142 -6.88 0.57 4.87
N GLY A 143 -6.00 1.15 4.04
CA GLY A 143 -4.68 0.59 3.76
C GLY A 143 -3.76 0.58 5.00
N PHE A 144 -3.76 1.66 5.78
CA PHE A 144 -3.03 1.73 7.05
C PHE A 144 -3.56 0.70 8.05
N ALA A 145 -4.88 0.64 8.24
CA ALA A 145 -5.50 -0.31 9.15
C ALA A 145 -5.18 -1.76 8.78
N TRP A 146 -5.23 -2.08 7.48
CA TRP A 146 -4.88 -3.40 6.96
C TRP A 146 -3.39 -3.74 7.18
N ALA A 147 -2.48 -2.83 6.83
CA ALA A 147 -1.05 -3.04 7.05
C ALA A 147 -0.72 -3.25 8.53
N MET A 148 -1.34 -2.46 9.41
CA MET A 148 -1.20 -2.59 10.86
C MET A 148 -1.74 -3.94 11.36
N LEU A 149 -2.90 -4.37 10.87
CA LEU A 149 -3.49 -5.67 11.20
C LEU A 149 -2.55 -6.81 10.80
N CYS A 150 -2.04 -6.82 9.57
CA CYS A 150 -1.09 -7.83 9.11
C CYS A 150 0.19 -7.85 9.97
N TRP A 151 0.71 -6.67 10.33
CA TRP A 151 1.89 -6.57 11.18
C TRP A 151 1.65 -7.10 12.60
N LEU A 152 0.51 -6.75 13.21
CA LEU A 152 0.12 -7.24 14.54
C LEU A 152 -0.10 -8.75 14.54
N ALA A 153 -0.79 -9.28 13.53
CA ALA A 153 -1.01 -10.72 13.35
C ALA A 153 0.32 -11.48 13.22
N ALA A 154 1.24 -10.98 12.40
CA ALA A 154 2.56 -11.60 12.26
C ALA A 154 3.37 -11.55 13.58
N ARG A 155 3.28 -10.45 14.33
CA ARG A 155 3.96 -10.32 15.64
C ARG A 155 3.38 -11.27 16.68
N PHE A 156 2.06 -11.45 16.68
CA PHE A 156 1.37 -12.38 17.57
C PHE A 156 1.77 -13.83 17.25
N LEU A 157 1.74 -14.20 15.97
CA LEU A 157 2.10 -15.55 15.51
C LEU A 157 3.57 -15.89 15.84
N GLN A 158 4.49 -14.94 15.65
CA GLN A 158 5.91 -15.12 16.02
C GLN A 158 6.09 -15.35 17.53
N ARG A 159 5.34 -14.63 18.38
CA ARG A 159 5.38 -14.82 19.82
C ARG A 159 4.77 -16.15 20.26
N TRP A 160 3.69 -16.58 19.60
CA TRP A 160 3.01 -17.83 19.92
C TRP A 160 3.86 -19.06 19.54
N LEU A 161 4.39 -19.09 18.31
CA LEU A 161 5.28 -20.15 17.86
C LEU A 161 6.60 -20.21 18.66
N GLY A 162 7.15 -19.05 19.04
CA GLY A 162 8.33 -18.98 19.90
C GLY A 162 8.11 -19.49 21.34
N ARG A 163 6.86 -19.51 21.82
CA ARG A 163 6.50 -20.11 23.12
C ARG A 163 6.25 -21.62 23.02
N ALA A 164 5.71 -22.09 21.90
CA ALA A 164 5.39 -23.49 21.67
C ALA A 164 6.62 -24.39 21.40
N GLY A 165 7.73 -23.82 20.92
CA GLY A 165 8.99 -24.55 20.70
C GLY A 165 9.94 -24.59 21.91
N GLY A 166 9.50 -24.12 23.08
CA GLY A 166 10.30 -24.03 24.32
C GLY A 166 9.89 -25.00 25.43
N THR A 167 9.10 -26.03 25.10
CA THR A 167 8.70 -27.15 25.98
C THR A 167 9.22 -28.44 25.42
#